data_AF-A0A9D7KKQ7-F1
#
_entry.id   AF-A0A9D7KKQ7-F1
#
_cell.length_a   1.000
_cell.length_b   1.000
_cell.length_c   1.000
_cell.angle_alpha   90.00
_cell.angle_beta   90.00
_cell.angle_gamma   90.00
#
_symmetry.space_group_name_H-M   'P 1'
#
loop_
_entity.id
_entity.type
_entity.pdbx_description
1 polymer ?
#
loop_
_entity_poly.entity_id
_entity_poly.type
_entity_poly.pdbx_seq_one_letter_code
_entity_poly.pdbx_strand_id
1 'polypeptide(L)' 'MELALGVLDARADMLEIGIPFSDPLADGAVIQKSSHVAIENGVNLDTVFEFSRLIRAKTDKPLILMGYANPVFRYGVKRF' A
#
# COMPACT_ATOMS: atom_id res chain seq x y z
N MET A 1 -3.26 10.94 -1.86
CA MET A 1 -4.69 10.99 -1.45
C MET A 1 -5.60 11.18 -2.65
N GLU A 2 -5.38 12.25 -3.43
CA GLU A 2 -6.18 12.59 -4.61
C GLU A 2 -6.30 11.43 -5.60
N LEU A 3 -5.19 10.77 -5.95
CA LEU A 3 -5.21 9.62 -6.85
C LEU A 3 -6.08 8.47 -6.32
N ALA A 4 -5.96 8.13 -5.03
CA ALA A 4 -6.68 7.01 -4.42
C ALA A 4 -8.19 7.24 -4.41
N LEU A 5 -8.65 8.44 -4.05
CA LEU A 5 -10.07 8.78 -4.09
C LEU A 5 -10.55 8.95 -5.54
N GLY A 6 -9.74 9.56 -6.40
CA GLY A 6 -10.06 9.76 -7.80
C GLY A 6 -10.33 8.46 -8.55
N VAL A 7 -9.50 7.42 -8.35
CA VAL A 7 -9.75 6.11 -8.99
C VAL A 7 -11.00 5.42 -8.44
N LEU A 8 -11.27 5.55 -7.13
CA LEU A 8 -12.46 5.00 -6.50
C LEU A 8 -13.73 5.71 -7.01
N ASP A 9 -13.71 7.04 -7.13
CA ASP A 9 -14.85 7.81 -7.65
C ASP A 9 -15.08 7.56 -9.15
N ALA A 10 -14.01 7.27 -9.90
CA ALA A 10 -14.05 6.98 -11.33
C ALA A 10 -14.59 5.60 -11.71
N ARG A 11 -15.12 4.82 -10.75
CA ARG A 11 -15.75 3.47 -10.86
C ARG A 11 -14.92 2.27 -10.41
N ALA A 12 -13.74 2.44 -9.83
CA ALA A 12 -13.07 1.29 -9.21
C ALA A 12 -13.91 0.77 -8.02
N ASP A 13 -14.20 -0.53 -7.98
CA ASP A 13 -14.99 -1.12 -6.89
C ASP A 13 -14.20 -1.26 -5.59
N MET A 14 -12.88 -1.41 -5.70
CA MET A 14 -11.94 -1.55 -4.58
C MET A 14 -10.58 -0.91 -4.91
N LEU A 15 -9.76 -0.69 -3.89
CA LEU A 15 -8.39 -0.20 -4.03
C LEU A 15 -7.40 -1.16 -3.39
N GLU A 16 -6.39 -1.55 -4.14
CA GLU A 16 -5.24 -2.27 -3.65
C GLU A 16 -4.09 -1.29 -3.39
N ILE A 17 -3.51 -1.37 -2.20
CA ILE A 17 -2.45 -0.48 -1.71
C ILE A 17 -1.20 -1.34 -1.50
N GLY A 18 -0.18 -1.08 -2.32
CA GLY A 18 1.11 -1.75 -2.23
C GLY A 18 1.90 -1.32 -1.00
N ILE A 19 2.37 -2.28 -0.21
CA ILE A 19 3.39 -2.10 0.81
C ILE A 19 4.75 -2.22 0.12
N PRO A 20 5.55 -1.15 0.04
CA PRO A 20 6.81 -1.21 -0.67
C PRO A 20 7.80 -2.13 0.06
N PHE A 21 8.58 -2.88 -0.71
CA PHE A 21 9.54 -3.84 -0.20
C PHE A 21 10.87 -3.76 -0.95
N SER A 22 11.99 -3.94 -0.24
CA SER A 22 13.35 -3.80 -0.78
C SER A 22 13.76 -4.92 -1.71
N ASP A 23 13.23 -6.13 -1.49
CA ASP A 23 13.60 -7.35 -2.24
C ASP A 23 12.38 -7.99 -2.94
N PRO A 24 11.71 -7.26 -3.86
CA PRO A 24 10.45 -7.69 -4.46
C PRO A 24 10.65 -8.68 -5.62
N LEU A 25 10.99 -9.93 -5.31
CA LEU A 25 11.30 -10.96 -6.31
C LEU A 25 10.11 -11.35 -7.21
N ALA A 26 8.87 -11.14 -6.76
CA ALA A 26 7.66 -11.52 -7.50
C ALA A 26 7.15 -10.40 -8.43
N ASP A 27 7.69 -9.18 -8.30
CA ASP A 27 7.21 -8.01 -9.01
C ASP A 27 7.96 -7.79 -10.33
N GLY A 28 7.26 -7.25 -11.34
CA GLY A 28 7.88 -6.77 -12.57
C GLY A 28 8.61 -5.42 -12.40
N ALA A 29 9.48 -5.07 -13.34
CA ALA A 29 10.37 -3.90 -13.25
C ALA A 29 9.65 -2.57 -12.94
N VAL A 30 8.41 -2.39 -13.41
CA VAL A 30 7.59 -1.20 -13.15
C VAL A 30 7.23 -1.09 -11.66
N ILE A 31 6.77 -2.19 -11.06
CA ILE A 31 6.38 -2.24 -9.65
C ILE A 31 7.62 -2.18 -8.76
N GLN A 32 8.72 -2.85 -9.13
CA GLN A 32 10.00 -2.73 -8.41
C GLN A 32 10.48 -1.28 -8.35
N LYS A 33 10.43 -0.55 -9.49
CA LYS A 33 10.81 0.87 -9.55
C LYS A 33 9.90 1.73 -8.67
N SER A 34 8.59 1.49 -8.69
CA SER A 34 7.64 2.20 -7.84
C SER A 34 7.93 1.97 -6.34
N SER A 35 8.18 0.72 -5.94
CA SER A 35 8.56 0.36 -4.57
C SER A 35 9.87 1.02 -4.14
N HIS A 36 10.88 1.04 -5.02
CA HIS A 36 12.15 1.70 -4.75
C HIS A 36 11.97 3.20 -4.47
N VAL A 37 11.26 3.91 -5.34
CA VAL A 37 10.94 5.34 -5.16
C VAL A 37 10.15 5.58 -3.87
N ALA A 38 9.22 4.71 -3.52
CA ALA A 38 8.47 4.83 -2.26
C ALA A 38 9.40 4.70 -1.04
N ILE A 39 10.32 3.74 -1.04
CA ILE A 39 11.29 3.53 0.04
C ILE A 39 12.24 4.72 0.17
N GLU A 40 12.76 5.26 -0.94
CA GLU A 40 13.62 6.46 -0.93
C GLU A 40 12.90 7.68 -0.34
N ASN A 41 11.59 7.77 -0.53
CA ASN A 41 10.74 8.81 0.07
C ASN A 41 10.31 8.50 1.53
N GLY A 42 10.82 7.43 2.14
CA GLY A 42 10.57 7.07 3.53
C GLY A 42 9.24 6.36 3.79
N VAL A 43 8.56 5.87 2.74
CA VAL A 43 7.32 5.10 2.90
C VAL A 43 7.61 3.77 3.59
N ASN A 44 6.87 3.49 4.65
CA ASN A 44 6.95 2.27 5.46
C ASN A 44 5.55 1.80 5.89
N LEU A 45 5.45 0.71 6.64
CA LEU A 45 4.16 0.14 7.07
C LEU A 45 3.28 1.15 7.82
N ASP A 46 3.84 1.92 8.75
CA ASP A 46 3.06 2.88 9.55
C ASP A 46 2.46 3.97 8.66
N THR A 47 3.23 4.46 7.68
CA THR A 47 2.71 5.42 6.69
C THR A 47 1.61 4.82 5.82
N VAL A 48 1.70 3.52 5.47
CA VAL A 48 0.67 2.82 4.69
C VAL A 48 -0.61 2.64 5.53
N PHE A 49 -0.50 2.30 6.81
CA PHE A 49 -1.64 2.21 7.71
C PHE A 49 -2.31 3.56 7.93
N GLU A 50 -1.53 4.62 8.14
CA GLU A 50 -2.07 5.96 8.26
C GLU A 50 -2.79 6.40 6.97
N PHE A 51 -2.18 6.14 5.81
CA PHE A 51 -2.80 6.44 4.52
C PHE A 51 -4.12 5.67 4.33
N SER A 52 -4.13 4.39 4.69
CA SER A 52 -5.32 3.53 4.63
C SER A 52 -6.45 4.04 5.54
N ARG A 53 -6.10 4.48 6.75
CA ARG A 53 -7.05 5.10 7.70
C ARG A 53 -7.65 6.38 7.13
N LEU A 54 -6.84 7.22 6.48
CA LEU A 54 -7.30 8.47 5.88
C LEU A 54 -8.23 8.23 4.68
N ILE A 55 -7.95 7.23 3.83
CA ILE A 55 -8.84 6.83 2.75
C ILE A 55 -10.16 6.28 3.32
N ARG A 56 -10.10 5.38 4.30
CA ARG A 56 -11.29 4.80 4.96
C ARG A 56 -12.22 5.88 5.52
N ALA A 57 -11.67 6.99 6.03
CA ALA A 57 -12.48 8.11 6.53
C ALA A 57 -13.28 8.83 5.43
N LYS A 58 -13.07 8.51 4.14
CA LYS A 58 -13.68 9.16 2.99
C LYS A 58 -14.52 8.23 2.11
N THR A 59 -14.40 6.91 2.27
CA THR A 59 -15.11 5.93 1.43
C THR A 59 -15.29 4.59 2.13
N ASP A 60 -16.41 3.94 1.82
CA ASP A 60 -16.72 2.59 2.30
C ASP A 60 -16.19 1.47 1.39
N LYS A 61 -15.64 1.80 0.22
CA LYS A 61 -15.11 0.80 -0.71
C LYS A 61 -14.01 -0.08 -0.09
N PRO A 62 -13.87 -1.35 -0.49
CA PRO A 62 -12.85 -2.24 0.05
C PRO A 62 -11.43 -1.71 -0.22
N LEU A 63 -10.58 -1.82 0.81
CA LEU A 63 -9.15 -1.52 0.73
C LEU A 63 -8.38 -2.82 1.01
N ILE A 64 -7.44 -3.16 0.15
CA ILE A 64 -6.60 -4.36 0.28
C ILE A 64 -5.15 -3.89 0.42
N LEU A 65 -4.46 -4.38 1.45
CA LEU A 65 -3.01 -4.20 1.55
C LEU A 65 -2.33 -5.36 0.81
N MET A 66 -1.57 -5.04 -0.23
CA MET A 66 -0.79 -6.03 -0.97
C MET A 66 0.69 -5.85 -0.68
N GLY A 67 1.40 -6.95 -0.44
CA GLY A 67 2.82 -6.93 -0.23
C GLY A 67 3.37 -8.29 0.13
N TYR A 68 4.63 -8.30 0.57
CA TYR A 68 5.33 -9.52 0.94
C TYR A 68 5.06 -9.90 2.40
N ALA A 69 5.21 -11.19 2.72
CA ALA A 69 5.02 -11.68 4.08
C ALA A 69 6.09 -11.16 5.05
N ASN A 70 7.32 -10.88 4.58
CA ASN A 70 8.43 -10.47 5.42
C ASN A 70 8.15 -9.15 6.19
N PRO A 71 7.65 -8.06 5.56
CA PRO A 71 7.15 -6.89 6.30
C PRO A 71 6.16 -7.21 7.42
N VAL A 72 5.19 -8.11 7.18
CA VAL A 72 4.21 -8.54 8.20
C VAL A 72 4.89 -9.26 9.37
N PHE A 73 5.80 -10.19 9.09
CA PHE A 73 6.54 -10.90 10.12
C PHE A 73 7.46 -9.99 10.93
N ARG A 74 8.14 -9.04 10.28
CA ARG A 74 9.02 -8.05 10.93
C ARG A 74 8.23 -7.07 11.80
N TYR A 75 7.08 -6.62 11.31
CA TYR A 75 6.17 -5.78 12.09
C TYR A 75 5.55 -6.55 13.27
N GLY A 76 5.43 -7.87 13.13
CA GLY A 76 4.86 -8.78 14.11
C GLY A 76 3.39 -9.06 13.78
N VAL A 77 3.09 -10.32 13.51
CA VAL A 77 1.77 -10.77 13.01
C VAL A 77 0.60 -10.35 13.90
N LYS A 78 0.80 -10.21 15.21
CA LYS A 78 -0.26 -9.75 16.14
C LYS A 78 -0.48 -8.23 16.14
N ARG A 79 0.54 -7.47 15.73
CA ARG A 79 0.51 -6.00 15.68
C ARG A 79 0.03 -5.50 14.33
N PHE A 80 0.32 -6.27 13.27
CA PHE A 80 -0.22 -6.08 11.94
C PHE A 80 -1.73 -6.35 11.95
#